data_AF-A0A550JG78-F1
#
_entry.id   AF-A0A550JG78-F1
#
_cell.length_a   1.000
_cell.length_b   1.000
_cell.length_c   1.000
_cell.angle_alpha   90.00
_cell.angle_beta   90.00
_cell.angle_gamma   90.00
#
_symmetry.space_group_name_H-M   'P 1'
#
loop_
_entity.id
_entity.type
_entity.pdbx_description
1 polymer ?
#
loop_
_entity_poly.entity_id
_entity_poly.type
_entity_poly.pdbx_seq_one_letter_code
_entity_poly.pdbx_strand_id
1 'polypeptide(L)'
;MVPLICRMGIFRLTYLALLPEVLGAIFMAQMEQCLQKQVVTGGFFIMTAMRQVSSAQKNNKARGIFFMKVVVSVIIFLGLSLQTAFSANDTLDIGSAQALLEAGMPTDALDLLQAGLDPSSTNVQEWFLLAMAAKSSNRPRESSTYLKKVIELDPEQAGRAKLELAQLAYTLGDAETAKNYLTEVKSAKPPTKVGENIDQFLEMIERQGVPKQWRVNGSVGWMYDSNANAGPAIDSVLLFGLPFDLSSDAKEQSDNALLLQLGVDHNQGISDDLGWQTGFSLSRTDYNDIDNLDSLVLSGSTGPSWRITDTLVASLPLVANWVKIGHEETYYSYSYGVAPQLRYALSKKLSFNLGTTFSKKKYNNNSKRNSENYSLSPSFVYQFSPASFARVGLVGGKEDSGLAYCENELWGGNALYGYTFGDRLQATLNFGYTDTEYEGREAAYRVPRHDKTIRYGVDLAYHIKMLNSDLLLSVNRTVNDSNLVMYEYDRDQVAISWRISY
;
A
#
# COMPACT_ATOMS: atom_id res chain seq x y z
N MET A 1 0.32 -12.10 -51.81
CA MET A 1 1.34 -12.16 -52.86
C MET A 1 1.58 -10.75 -53.38
N VAL A 2 2.86 -10.34 -53.37
CA VAL A 2 3.46 -9.13 -53.97
C VAL A 2 3.20 -7.79 -53.23
N PRO A 3 4.26 -6.93 -53.09
CA PRO A 3 4.57 -6.13 -51.90
C PRO A 3 4.56 -4.62 -52.19
N LEU A 4 5.03 -3.75 -51.27
CA LEU A 4 5.80 -2.52 -51.60
C LEU A 4 6.35 -1.87 -50.30
N ILE A 5 7.67 -1.94 -50.07
CA ILE A 5 8.69 -0.90 -50.28
C ILE A 5 8.99 -0.06 -49.02
N CYS A 6 10.21 -0.28 -48.55
CA CYS A 6 10.97 0.46 -47.56
C CYS A 6 11.46 1.79 -48.14
N ARG A 7 11.42 2.88 -47.35
CA ARG A 7 12.27 4.07 -47.58
C ARG A 7 12.64 4.72 -46.24
N MET A 8 13.91 4.59 -45.89
CA MET A 8 14.61 5.41 -44.90
C MET A 8 14.63 6.87 -45.38
N GLY A 9 14.30 7.78 -44.47
CA GLY A 9 14.43 9.22 -44.65
C GLY A 9 15.04 9.83 -43.40
N ILE A 10 16.34 10.13 -43.50
CA ILE A 10 17.11 10.94 -42.55
C ILE A 10 16.55 12.36 -42.58
N PHE A 11 16.13 12.91 -41.44
CA PHE A 11 15.94 14.35 -41.27
C PHE A 11 16.49 14.82 -39.92
N ARG A 12 17.41 15.78 -40.01
CA ARG A 12 17.96 16.60 -38.93
C ARG A 12 16.82 17.30 -38.17
N LEU A 13 16.83 17.23 -36.84
CA LEU A 13 16.09 18.16 -35.99
C LEU A 13 17.00 19.31 -35.58
N THR A 14 16.57 20.54 -35.86
CA THR A 14 17.11 21.77 -35.29
C THR A 14 15.92 22.63 -34.89
N TYR A 15 15.79 22.88 -33.57
CA TYR A 15 15.02 23.90 -32.86
C TYR A 15 13.60 24.29 -33.32
N LEU A 16 12.61 24.00 -32.47
CA LEU A 16 11.49 24.91 -32.21
C LEU A 16 11.07 24.80 -30.73
N ALA A 17 11.50 25.78 -29.93
CA ALA A 17 10.98 26.05 -28.60
C ALA A 17 9.76 26.97 -28.75
N LEU A 18 8.61 26.59 -28.18
CA LEU A 18 7.46 27.45 -27.82
C LEU A 18 6.23 26.55 -27.57
N LEU A 19 6.09 25.96 -26.38
CA LEU A 19 4.83 25.38 -25.89
C LEU A 19 4.82 25.37 -24.35
N PRO A 20 4.57 26.52 -23.69
CA PRO A 20 3.82 26.48 -22.42
C PRO A 20 2.59 27.42 -22.38
N GLU A 21 2.37 28.29 -23.36
CA GLU A 21 1.34 29.35 -23.25
C GLU A 21 -0.07 28.94 -23.70
N VAL A 22 -0.22 27.81 -24.41
CA VAL A 22 -1.54 27.40 -24.96
C VAL A 22 -2.35 26.52 -23.98
N LEU A 23 -1.69 25.86 -23.02
CA LEU A 23 -2.38 25.04 -22.01
C LEU A 23 -2.96 25.88 -20.85
N GLY A 24 -2.39 27.04 -20.55
CA GLY A 24 -2.90 27.95 -19.52
C GLY A 24 -4.19 28.66 -19.92
N ALA A 25 -4.37 28.96 -21.21
CA ALA A 25 -5.54 29.69 -21.72
C ALA A 25 -6.82 28.82 -21.75
N ILE A 26 -6.68 27.51 -21.97
CA ILE A 26 -7.82 26.57 -21.98
C ILE A 26 -8.33 26.31 -20.55
N PHE A 27 -7.43 26.27 -19.57
CA PHE A 27 -7.79 26.05 -18.16
C PHE A 27 -8.49 27.27 -17.53
N MET A 28 -8.12 28.50 -17.94
CA MET A 28 -8.74 29.73 -17.45
C MET A 28 -10.14 29.97 -18.04
N ALA A 29 -10.38 29.61 -19.31
CA ALA A 29 -11.69 29.77 -19.94
C ALA A 29 -12.77 28.84 -19.36
N GLN A 30 -12.40 27.64 -18.88
CA GLN A 30 -13.33 26.73 -18.20
C GLN A 30 -13.64 27.16 -16.76
N MET A 31 -12.74 27.91 -16.11
CA MET A 31 -12.98 28.44 -14.77
C MET A 31 -13.91 29.67 -14.77
N GLU A 32 -13.85 30.53 -15.78
CA GLU A 32 -14.73 31.71 -15.90
C GLU A 32 -16.20 31.33 -16.13
N GLN A 33 -16.49 30.23 -16.83
CA GLN A 33 -17.88 29.74 -16.99
C GLN A 33 -18.47 29.15 -15.70
N CYS A 34 -17.62 28.68 -14.79
CA CYS A 34 -18.06 28.13 -13.50
C CYS A 34 -18.31 29.23 -12.45
N LEU A 35 -17.60 30.35 -12.55
CA LEU A 35 -17.66 31.49 -11.62
C LEU A 35 -18.80 32.49 -11.90
N GLN A 36 -19.49 32.41 -13.03
CA GLN A 36 -20.61 33.30 -13.35
C GLN A 36 -21.94 32.97 -12.65
N LYS A 37 -22.01 31.92 -11.81
CA LYS A 37 -23.25 31.53 -11.11
C LYS A 37 -23.33 31.86 -9.62
N GLN A 38 -22.32 32.50 -9.04
CA GLN A 38 -22.38 32.95 -7.64
C GLN A 38 -21.67 34.29 -7.45
N VAL A 39 -22.43 35.38 -7.59
CA VAL A 39 -22.15 36.69 -6.98
C VAL A 39 -23.40 36.98 -6.15
N VAL A 40 -23.32 37.13 -4.83
CA VAL A 40 -23.07 38.36 -4.05
C VAL A 40 -22.74 37.83 -2.63
N THR A 41 -21.60 38.08 -2.00
CA THR A 41 -21.27 39.26 -1.17
C THR A 41 -19.85 39.04 -0.61
N GLY A 42 -19.01 40.09 -0.51
CA GLY A 42 -17.79 40.03 0.32
C GLY A 42 -16.45 40.41 -0.34
N GLY A 43 -16.45 41.34 -1.29
CA GLY A 43 -15.20 41.94 -1.76
C GLY A 43 -14.83 43.16 -0.92
N PHE A 44 -13.91 43.03 0.05
CA PHE A 44 -13.10 44.15 0.57
C PHE A 44 -11.98 43.73 1.56
N PHE A 45 -11.18 42.68 1.32
CA PHE A 45 -10.04 42.41 2.22
C PHE A 45 -8.73 41.90 1.60
N ILE A 46 -8.69 41.62 0.29
CA ILE A 46 -7.53 40.93 -0.31
C ILE A 46 -6.49 41.89 -0.93
N MET A 47 -6.84 43.16 -1.18
CA MET A 47 -5.93 44.09 -1.88
C MET A 47 -4.85 44.77 -1.00
N THR A 48 -4.89 44.61 0.32
CA THR A 48 -3.91 45.27 1.22
C THR A 48 -2.69 44.39 1.54
N ALA A 49 -2.77 43.07 1.35
CA ALA A 49 -1.69 42.14 1.71
C ALA A 49 -0.60 41.99 0.62
N MET A 50 -0.89 42.35 -0.64
CA MET A 50 0.05 42.16 -1.76
C MET A 50 1.04 43.31 -1.99
N ARG A 51 0.97 44.40 -1.20
CA ARG A 51 1.83 45.59 -1.39
C ARG A 51 3.02 45.72 -0.43
N GLN A 52 3.27 44.73 0.43
CA GLN A 52 4.38 44.77 1.40
C GLN A 52 5.50 43.74 1.19
N VAL A 53 5.47 42.97 0.10
CA VAL A 53 6.55 42.01 -0.22
C VAL A 53 7.38 42.53 -1.41
N SER A 54 8.02 43.67 -1.22
CA SER A 54 9.02 44.23 -2.16
C SER A 54 10.07 45.05 -1.41
N SER A 55 10.68 44.47 -0.37
CA SER A 55 12.01 44.89 0.11
C SER A 55 12.45 43.97 1.25
N ALA A 56 13.40 43.06 0.97
CA ALA A 56 14.48 42.67 1.89
C ALA A 56 15.16 41.38 1.39
N GLN A 57 16.23 41.53 0.62
CA GLN A 57 17.33 40.57 0.59
C GLN A 57 18.11 40.69 1.90
N LYS A 58 18.22 39.60 2.67
CA LYS A 58 19.50 39.04 3.19
C LYS A 58 19.26 37.93 4.23
N ASN A 59 20.05 36.88 4.07
CA ASN A 59 20.46 35.83 5.02
C ASN A 59 19.59 34.59 5.23
N ASN A 60 20.22 33.47 4.90
CA ASN A 60 19.80 32.07 4.97
C ASN A 60 20.13 31.45 6.35
N LYS A 61 19.42 30.34 6.66
CA LYS A 61 19.49 29.46 7.85
C LYS A 61 18.47 29.75 8.98
N ALA A 62 17.17 29.72 8.68
CA ALA A 62 16.12 29.44 9.69
C ALA A 62 14.73 29.11 9.10
N ARG A 63 14.63 28.71 7.82
CA ARG A 63 13.33 28.72 7.10
C ARG A 63 12.57 27.38 7.04
N GLY A 64 13.14 26.27 7.50
CA GLY A 64 12.45 24.97 7.44
C GLY A 64 11.37 24.74 8.50
N ILE A 65 11.53 25.30 9.71
CA ILE A 65 10.72 24.90 10.88
C ILE A 65 9.54 25.86 11.14
N PHE A 66 9.60 27.10 10.63
CA PHE A 66 8.55 28.10 10.88
C PHE A 66 7.40 28.06 9.85
N PHE A 67 7.67 27.61 8.62
CA PHE A 67 6.67 27.56 7.54
C PHE A 67 5.62 26.45 7.77
N MET A 68 5.96 25.38 8.50
CA MET A 68 5.05 24.27 8.79
C MET A 68 4.04 24.57 9.91
N LYS A 69 4.35 25.50 10.81
CA LYS A 69 3.44 25.87 11.93
C LYS A 69 2.30 26.80 11.49
N VAL A 70 2.53 27.67 10.50
CA VAL A 70 1.53 28.68 10.07
C VAL A 70 0.47 28.08 9.13
N VAL A 71 0.84 27.08 8.31
CA VAL A 71 -0.11 26.42 7.39
C VAL A 71 -1.07 25.49 8.15
N VAL A 72 -0.62 24.83 9.23
CA VAL A 72 -1.48 23.97 10.06
C VAL A 72 -2.50 24.78 10.88
N SER A 73 -2.15 25.99 11.34
CA SER A 73 -3.07 26.83 12.12
C SER A 73 -4.16 27.51 11.26
N VAL A 74 -3.92 27.80 9.98
CA VAL A 74 -4.92 28.43 9.09
C VAL A 74 -5.95 27.41 8.59
N ILE A 75 -5.58 26.14 8.45
CA ILE A 75 -6.51 25.06 8.07
C ILE A 75 -7.43 24.68 9.25
N ILE A 76 -6.94 24.76 10.49
CA ILE A 76 -7.75 24.49 11.69
C ILE A 76 -8.76 25.63 11.97
N PHE A 77 -8.46 26.88 11.59
CA PHE A 77 -9.35 28.02 11.83
C PHE A 77 -10.41 28.27 10.73
N LEU A 78 -10.19 27.81 9.49
CA LEU A 78 -11.20 27.91 8.42
C LEU A 78 -12.21 26.75 8.37
N GLY A 79 -12.00 25.68 9.15
CA GLY A 79 -12.92 24.54 9.22
C GLY A 79 -14.10 24.71 10.19
N LEU A 80 -14.19 25.82 10.92
CA LEU A 80 -15.10 25.98 12.07
C LEU A 80 -16.30 26.92 11.84
N SER A 81 -16.58 27.32 10.60
CA SER A 81 -17.71 28.22 10.31
C SER A 81 -18.49 27.84 9.05
N LEU A 82 -19.01 26.62 9.00
CA LEU A 82 -20.19 26.28 8.19
C LEU A 82 -20.99 25.22 8.92
N GLN A 83 -21.69 25.61 9.98
CA GLN A 83 -22.83 24.84 10.47
C GLN A 83 -24.07 25.35 9.74
N THR A 84 -24.48 24.64 8.70
CA THR A 84 -25.84 24.73 8.20
C THR A 84 -26.75 24.11 9.26
N ALA A 85 -27.63 24.92 9.83
CA ALA A 85 -28.73 24.44 10.64
C ALA A 85 -29.62 23.53 9.76
N PHE A 86 -29.49 22.21 9.92
CA PHE A 86 -30.51 21.29 9.45
C PHE A 86 -31.68 21.38 10.43
N SER A 87 -32.83 21.83 9.94
CA SER A 87 -34.10 21.55 10.63
C SER A 87 -34.28 20.03 10.63
N ALA A 88 -34.38 19.44 11.82
CA ALA A 88 -34.80 18.06 11.97
C ALA A 88 -36.24 17.95 11.42
N ASN A 89 -36.40 17.19 10.34
CA ASN A 89 -37.70 16.63 10.01
C ASN A 89 -37.89 15.42 10.94
N ASP A 90 -38.95 15.43 11.75
CA ASP A 90 -39.25 14.37 12.75
C ASP A 90 -39.67 13.02 12.12
N THR A 91 -39.48 12.84 10.80
CA THR A 91 -39.86 11.63 10.08
C THR A 91 -38.69 11.13 9.24
N LEU A 92 -38.39 9.83 9.36
CA LEU A 92 -37.47 9.11 8.47
C LEU A 92 -37.82 9.38 6.99
N ASP A 93 -36.94 10.08 6.28
CA ASP A 93 -37.11 10.38 4.86
C ASP A 93 -36.67 9.17 4.00
N ILE A 94 -37.55 8.18 3.93
CA ILE A 94 -37.35 6.93 3.19
C ILE A 94 -37.12 7.19 1.70
N GLY A 95 -37.85 8.13 1.10
CA GLY A 95 -37.79 8.41 -0.33
C GLY A 95 -36.43 8.98 -0.74
N SER A 96 -35.92 9.95 0.00
CA SER A 96 -34.59 10.51 -0.24
C SER A 96 -33.49 9.49 0.04
N ALA A 97 -33.62 8.69 1.10
CA ALA A 97 -32.65 7.64 1.40
C ALA A 97 -32.57 6.57 0.28
N GLN A 98 -33.71 6.16 -0.28
CA GLN A 98 -33.75 5.24 -1.42
C GLN A 98 -33.09 5.85 -2.65
N ALA A 99 -33.38 7.12 -2.97
CA ALA A 99 -32.73 7.82 -4.07
C ALA A 99 -31.20 7.91 -3.90
N LEU A 100 -30.72 8.13 -2.67
CA LEU A 100 -29.28 8.13 -2.36
C LEU A 100 -28.65 6.74 -2.54
N LEU A 101 -29.33 5.67 -2.12
CA LEU A 101 -28.87 4.30 -2.37
C LEU A 101 -28.80 3.97 -3.86
N GLU A 102 -29.82 4.36 -4.63
CA GLU A 102 -29.84 4.20 -6.09
C GLU A 102 -28.75 5.03 -6.79
N ALA A 103 -28.43 6.21 -6.25
CA ALA A 103 -27.33 7.06 -6.70
C ALA A 103 -25.93 6.52 -6.32
N GLY A 104 -25.86 5.42 -5.56
CA GLY A 104 -24.59 4.85 -5.10
C GLY A 104 -23.94 5.64 -3.97
N MET A 105 -24.74 6.35 -3.17
CA MET A 105 -24.34 7.15 -2.00
C MET A 105 -24.88 6.50 -0.71
N PRO A 106 -24.44 5.27 -0.36
CA PRO A 106 -25.03 4.52 0.75
C PRO A 106 -24.73 5.13 2.12
N THR A 107 -23.55 5.76 2.29
CA THR A 107 -23.17 6.40 3.55
C THR A 107 -24.08 7.60 3.83
N ASP A 108 -24.32 8.45 2.84
CA ASP A 108 -25.23 9.60 2.99
C ASP A 108 -26.66 9.14 3.25
N ALA A 109 -27.11 8.04 2.61
CA ALA A 109 -28.39 7.43 2.89
C ALA A 109 -28.50 6.93 4.33
N LEU A 110 -27.45 6.28 4.83
CA LEU A 110 -27.38 5.79 6.21
C LEU A 110 -27.44 6.95 7.20
N ASP A 111 -26.61 7.98 6.99
CA ASP A 111 -26.55 9.16 7.86
C ASP A 111 -27.90 9.89 7.90
N LEU A 112 -28.56 10.05 6.75
CA LEU A 112 -29.91 10.61 6.67
C LEU A 112 -30.93 9.81 7.48
N LEU A 113 -30.93 8.48 7.33
CA LEU A 113 -31.85 7.60 8.05
C LEU A 113 -31.55 7.60 9.56
N GLN A 114 -30.28 7.63 9.96
CA GLN A 114 -29.88 7.68 11.37
C GLN A 114 -30.25 9.01 12.02
N ALA A 115 -30.16 10.13 11.29
CA ALA A 115 -30.53 11.45 11.80
C ALA A 115 -32.01 11.57 12.13
N GLY A 116 -32.88 10.89 11.38
CA GLY A 116 -34.33 10.85 11.60
C GLY A 116 -34.81 9.66 12.46
N LEU A 117 -33.89 8.87 13.02
CA LEU A 117 -34.25 7.63 13.72
C LEU A 117 -34.89 7.90 15.08
N ASP A 118 -36.16 7.54 15.22
CA ASP A 118 -36.82 7.36 16.52
C ASP A 118 -37.10 5.87 16.75
N PRO A 119 -36.33 5.18 17.63
CA PRO A 119 -36.48 3.75 17.87
C PRO A 119 -37.89 3.32 18.31
N SER A 120 -38.69 4.22 18.88
CA SER A 120 -40.02 3.91 19.40
C SER A 120 -41.13 3.93 18.34
N SER A 121 -40.94 4.68 17.25
CA SER A 121 -41.89 4.81 16.14
C SER A 121 -41.44 4.13 14.85
N THR A 122 -40.16 3.70 14.77
CA THR A 122 -39.59 3.07 13.57
C THR A 122 -40.21 1.71 13.28
N ASN A 123 -40.76 1.55 12.09
CA ASN A 123 -41.43 0.32 11.66
C ASN A 123 -40.47 -0.70 11.00
N VAL A 124 -41.00 -1.89 10.69
CA VAL A 124 -40.23 -3.02 10.11
C VAL A 124 -39.51 -2.65 8.81
N GLN A 125 -40.17 -1.89 7.93
CA GLN A 125 -39.61 -1.51 6.62
C GLN A 125 -38.49 -0.49 6.76
N GLU A 126 -38.64 0.46 7.69
CA GLU A 126 -37.61 1.46 8.00
C GLU A 126 -36.37 0.83 8.61
N TRP A 127 -36.53 -0.08 9.58
CA TRP A 127 -35.41 -0.86 10.12
C TRP A 127 -34.71 -1.69 9.06
N PHE A 128 -35.48 -2.28 8.13
CA PHE A 128 -34.91 -3.04 7.02
C PHE A 128 -34.13 -2.13 6.06
N LEU A 129 -34.64 -0.93 5.77
CA LEU A 129 -33.93 0.03 4.92
C LEU A 129 -32.63 0.52 5.59
N LEU A 130 -32.66 0.84 6.88
CA LEU A 130 -31.47 1.15 7.68
C LEU A 130 -30.43 0.03 7.61
N ALA A 131 -30.86 -1.23 7.75
CA ALA A 131 -29.98 -2.38 7.59
C ALA A 131 -29.33 -2.44 6.21
N MET A 132 -30.08 -2.19 5.14
CA MET A 132 -29.56 -2.24 3.77
C MET A 132 -28.63 -1.07 3.46
N ALA A 133 -28.91 0.12 4.00
CA ALA A 133 -28.02 1.27 3.90
C ALA A 133 -26.70 1.00 4.66
N ALA A 134 -26.78 0.47 5.88
CA ALA A 134 -25.60 0.08 6.66
C ALA A 134 -24.77 -1.00 5.97
N LYS A 135 -25.43 -2.03 5.42
CA LYS A 135 -24.76 -3.09 4.64
C LYS A 135 -24.03 -2.52 3.42
N SER A 136 -24.70 -1.65 2.68
CA SER A 136 -24.15 -1.03 1.46
C SER A 136 -23.02 -0.03 1.77
N SER A 137 -23.01 0.52 2.98
CA SER A 137 -21.94 1.38 3.53
C SER A 137 -20.82 0.58 4.20
N ASN A 138 -20.72 -0.73 3.93
CA ASN A 138 -19.72 -1.62 4.51
C ASN A 138 -19.65 -1.57 6.05
N ARG A 139 -20.81 -1.42 6.71
CA ARG A 139 -20.99 -1.45 8.17
C ARG A 139 -21.74 -2.70 8.62
N PRO A 140 -21.09 -3.87 8.60
CA PRO A 140 -21.77 -5.16 8.80
C PRO A 140 -22.30 -5.35 10.23
N ARG A 141 -21.65 -4.81 11.27
CA ARG A 141 -22.12 -4.94 12.66
C ARG A 141 -23.34 -4.06 12.93
N GLU A 142 -23.33 -2.82 12.42
CA GLU A 142 -24.51 -1.94 12.46
C GLU A 142 -25.68 -2.58 11.70
N SER A 143 -25.45 -3.04 10.46
CA SER A 143 -26.47 -3.72 9.66
C SER A 143 -27.04 -4.96 10.37
N SER A 144 -26.18 -5.77 11.00
CA SER A 144 -26.60 -6.93 11.79
C SER A 144 -27.53 -6.54 12.93
N THR A 145 -27.27 -5.41 13.58
CA THR A 145 -28.10 -4.89 14.68
C THR A 145 -29.48 -4.47 14.18
N TYR A 146 -29.56 -3.76 13.06
CA TYR A 146 -30.82 -3.36 12.45
C TYR A 146 -31.64 -4.54 11.92
N LEU A 147 -31.00 -5.55 11.30
CA LEU A 147 -31.70 -6.76 10.87
C LEU A 147 -32.28 -7.55 12.03
N LYS A 148 -31.60 -7.59 13.19
CA LYS A 148 -32.15 -8.20 14.39
C LYS A 148 -33.41 -7.48 14.86
N LYS A 149 -33.48 -6.15 14.75
CA LYS A 149 -34.71 -5.39 15.02
C LYS A 149 -35.86 -5.74 14.08
N VAL A 150 -35.58 -5.92 12.79
CA VAL A 150 -36.58 -6.40 11.81
C VAL A 150 -37.14 -7.76 12.23
N ILE A 151 -36.26 -8.70 12.62
CA ILE A 151 -36.66 -10.04 13.05
C ILE A 151 -37.43 -10.00 14.38
N GLU A 152 -37.06 -9.13 15.33
CA GLU A 152 -37.76 -8.94 16.59
C GLU A 152 -39.20 -8.44 16.41
N LEU A 153 -39.41 -7.52 15.45
CA LEU A 153 -40.72 -6.91 15.18
C LEU A 153 -41.65 -7.80 14.35
N ASP A 154 -41.11 -8.58 13.41
CA ASP A 154 -41.90 -9.49 12.56
C ASP A 154 -41.17 -10.84 12.33
N PRO A 155 -41.12 -11.71 13.36
CA PRO A 155 -40.34 -12.96 13.28
C PRO A 155 -40.80 -13.92 12.18
N GLU A 156 -42.09 -13.88 11.83
CA GLU A 156 -42.71 -14.81 10.88
C GLU A 156 -42.44 -14.41 9.42
N GLN A 157 -42.44 -13.11 9.10
CA GLN A 157 -42.24 -12.63 7.73
C GLN A 157 -40.80 -12.15 7.45
N ALA A 158 -39.92 -12.13 8.45
CA ALA A 158 -38.53 -11.70 8.33
C ALA A 158 -37.59 -12.65 7.57
N GLY A 159 -38.10 -13.52 6.68
CA GLY A 159 -37.28 -14.47 5.92
C GLY A 159 -36.16 -13.80 5.12
N ARG A 160 -36.44 -12.65 4.48
CA ARG A 160 -35.42 -11.85 3.79
C ARG A 160 -34.37 -11.31 4.76
N ALA A 161 -34.78 -10.75 5.89
CA ALA A 161 -33.85 -10.22 6.89
C ALA A 161 -32.95 -11.31 7.50
N LYS A 162 -33.48 -12.51 7.73
CA LYS A 162 -32.70 -13.69 8.16
C LYS A 162 -31.65 -14.09 7.13
N LEU A 163 -31.97 -14.07 5.83
CA LEU A 163 -30.99 -14.33 4.77
C LEU A 163 -29.89 -13.28 4.70
N GLU A 164 -30.24 -12.00 4.82
CA GLU A 164 -29.28 -10.90 4.88
C GLU A 164 -28.36 -11.04 6.11
N LEU A 165 -28.94 -11.39 7.25
CA LEU A 165 -28.22 -11.59 8.50
C LEU A 165 -27.30 -12.82 8.44
N ALA A 166 -27.71 -13.89 7.74
CA ALA A 166 -26.85 -15.04 7.48
C ALA A 166 -25.61 -14.65 6.67
N GLN A 167 -25.78 -13.81 5.64
CA GLN A 167 -24.65 -13.33 4.84
C GLN A 167 -23.67 -12.48 5.68
N LEU A 168 -24.20 -11.59 6.52
CA LEU A 168 -23.38 -10.78 7.41
C LEU A 168 -22.68 -11.63 8.48
N ALA A 169 -23.39 -12.58 9.09
CA ALA A 169 -22.83 -13.49 10.08
C ALA A 169 -21.66 -14.28 9.49
N TYR A 170 -21.81 -14.82 8.28
CA TYR A 170 -20.72 -15.51 7.58
C TYR A 170 -19.52 -14.58 7.33
N THR A 171 -19.78 -13.36 6.84
CA THR A 171 -18.74 -12.35 6.57
C THR A 171 -17.97 -11.96 7.84
N LEU A 172 -18.66 -11.91 8.97
CA LEU A 172 -18.09 -11.61 10.29
C LEU A 172 -17.37 -12.80 10.95
N GLY A 173 -17.35 -13.97 10.29
CA GLY A 173 -16.69 -15.17 10.77
C GLY A 173 -17.57 -16.09 11.64
N ASP A 174 -18.87 -15.81 11.72
CA ASP A 174 -19.84 -16.64 12.46
C ASP A 174 -20.62 -17.54 11.50
N ALA A 175 -19.95 -18.60 11.04
CA ALA A 175 -20.54 -19.57 10.12
C ALA A 175 -21.68 -20.38 10.76
N GLU A 176 -21.66 -20.58 12.09
CA GLU A 176 -22.70 -21.32 12.79
C GLU A 176 -24.02 -20.54 12.77
N THR A 177 -23.98 -19.26 13.16
CA THR A 177 -25.15 -18.37 13.08
C THR A 177 -25.64 -18.24 11.64
N ALA A 178 -24.73 -18.14 10.66
CA ALA A 178 -25.10 -18.12 9.24
C ALA A 178 -25.89 -19.38 8.83
N LYS A 179 -25.38 -20.57 9.18
CA LYS A 179 -26.05 -21.86 8.89
C LYS A 179 -27.40 -21.96 9.59
N ASN A 180 -27.51 -21.50 10.83
CA ASN A 180 -28.75 -21.54 11.59
C ASN A 180 -29.86 -20.72 10.89
N TYR A 181 -29.59 -19.46 10.52
CA TYR A 181 -30.56 -18.64 9.80
C TYR A 181 -30.91 -19.20 8.41
N LEU A 182 -29.92 -19.72 7.67
CA LEU A 182 -30.16 -20.36 6.37
C LEU A 182 -31.08 -21.58 6.51
N THR A 183 -30.82 -22.43 7.49
CA THR A 183 -31.61 -23.63 7.77
C THR A 183 -33.01 -23.29 8.25
N GLU A 184 -33.15 -22.27 9.08
CA GLU A 184 -34.44 -21.75 9.55
C GLU A 184 -35.29 -21.27 8.37
N VAL A 185 -34.74 -20.42 7.51
CA VAL A 185 -35.46 -19.92 6.32
C VAL A 185 -35.80 -21.07 5.37
N LYS A 186 -34.88 -22.03 5.16
CA LYS A 186 -35.14 -23.21 4.33
C LYS A 186 -36.30 -24.06 4.88
N SER A 187 -36.38 -24.22 6.19
CA SER A 187 -37.42 -25.00 6.86
C SER A 187 -38.82 -24.40 6.70
N ALA A 188 -38.90 -23.07 6.51
CA ALA A 188 -40.13 -22.36 6.19
C ALA A 188 -40.61 -22.56 4.73
N LYS A 189 -39.95 -23.44 3.94
CA LYS A 189 -40.30 -23.77 2.56
C LYS A 189 -40.38 -22.53 1.64
N PRO A 190 -39.27 -21.79 1.47
CA PRO A 190 -39.24 -20.59 0.65
C PRO A 190 -39.44 -20.97 -0.84
N PRO A 191 -39.72 -20.00 -1.73
CA PRO A 191 -39.80 -20.26 -3.17
C PRO A 191 -38.59 -21.05 -3.68
N THR A 192 -38.80 -21.95 -4.64
CA THR A 192 -37.78 -22.91 -5.11
C THR A 192 -36.43 -22.27 -5.37
N LYS A 193 -36.41 -21.10 -6.04
CA LYS A 193 -35.18 -20.38 -6.35
C LYS A 193 -34.42 -19.89 -5.12
N VAL A 194 -35.14 -19.46 -4.09
CA VAL A 194 -34.54 -19.04 -2.81
C VAL A 194 -33.96 -20.26 -2.08
N GLY A 195 -34.68 -21.38 -2.08
CA GLY A 195 -34.19 -22.65 -1.52
C GLY A 195 -32.89 -23.13 -2.19
N GLU A 196 -32.82 -23.10 -3.53
CA GLU A 196 -31.60 -23.42 -4.28
C GLU A 196 -30.42 -22.52 -3.90
N ASN A 197 -30.65 -21.20 -3.76
CA ASN A 197 -29.61 -20.25 -3.38
C ASN A 197 -29.13 -20.49 -1.93
N ILE A 198 -30.02 -20.87 -1.03
CA ILE A 198 -29.67 -21.25 0.35
C ILE A 198 -28.76 -22.48 0.32
N ASP A 199 -29.09 -23.48 -0.49
CA ASP A 199 -28.31 -24.73 -0.58
C ASP A 199 -26.91 -24.48 -1.13
N GLN A 200 -26.80 -23.64 -2.16
CA GLN A 200 -25.50 -23.18 -2.67
C GLN A 200 -24.70 -22.44 -1.60
N PHE A 201 -25.35 -21.62 -0.79
CA PHE A 201 -24.66 -20.88 0.27
C PHE A 201 -24.21 -21.82 1.40
N LEU A 202 -25.06 -22.75 1.84
CA LEU A 202 -24.68 -23.77 2.84
C LEU A 202 -23.49 -24.61 2.36
N GLU A 203 -23.52 -25.08 1.10
CA GLU A 203 -22.42 -25.84 0.50
C GLU A 203 -21.14 -24.98 0.40
N MET A 204 -21.25 -23.70 0.07
CA MET A 204 -20.12 -22.77 0.07
C MET A 204 -19.51 -22.64 1.46
N ILE A 205 -20.33 -22.47 2.52
CA ILE A 205 -19.85 -22.39 3.91
C ILE A 205 -19.15 -23.69 4.31
N GLU A 206 -19.67 -24.86 3.91
CA GLU A 206 -19.05 -26.15 4.20
C GLU A 206 -17.72 -26.35 3.49
N ARG A 207 -17.62 -25.90 2.24
CA ARG A 207 -16.38 -26.04 1.44
C ARG A 207 -15.30 -25.03 1.84
N GLN A 208 -15.69 -23.78 2.09
CA GLN A 208 -14.75 -22.68 2.34
C GLN A 208 -14.44 -22.48 3.83
N GLY A 209 -15.31 -22.97 4.72
CA GLY A 209 -15.20 -22.73 6.15
C GLY A 209 -15.41 -21.26 6.51
N VAL A 210 -14.96 -20.89 7.71
CA VAL A 210 -15.04 -19.52 8.25
C VAL A 210 -14.04 -18.62 7.52
N PRO A 211 -14.42 -17.40 7.08
CA PRO A 211 -13.47 -16.42 6.59
C PRO A 211 -12.35 -16.20 7.60
N LYS A 212 -11.13 -16.60 7.24
CA LYS A 212 -9.99 -16.50 8.13
C LYS A 212 -9.57 -15.05 8.26
N GLN A 213 -9.40 -14.62 9.49
CA GLN A 213 -8.79 -13.33 9.83
C GLN A 213 -7.27 -13.37 9.69
N TRP A 214 -6.70 -14.54 9.40
CA TRP A 214 -5.26 -14.73 9.21
C TRP A 214 -4.94 -15.27 7.82
N ARG A 215 -3.71 -15.02 7.38
CA ARG A 215 -3.09 -15.59 6.18
C ARG A 215 -1.72 -16.11 6.56
N VAL A 216 -1.40 -17.34 6.17
CA VAL A 216 -0.06 -17.90 6.32
C VAL A 216 0.51 -18.18 4.94
N ASN A 217 1.74 -17.77 4.70
CA ASN A 217 2.48 -18.14 3.50
C ASN A 217 3.87 -18.65 3.88
N GLY A 218 4.40 -19.56 3.07
CA GLY A 218 5.74 -20.07 3.25
C GLY A 218 6.32 -20.54 1.94
N SER A 219 7.61 -20.37 1.75
CA SER A 219 8.32 -20.90 0.60
C SER A 219 9.70 -21.40 0.95
N VAL A 220 10.11 -22.47 0.28
CA VAL A 220 11.48 -22.97 0.26
C VAL A 220 11.97 -22.95 -1.18
N GLY A 221 13.22 -22.56 -1.39
CA GLY A 221 13.75 -22.44 -2.74
C GLY A 221 15.26 -22.54 -2.80
N TRP A 222 15.76 -22.51 -4.02
CA TRP A 222 17.18 -22.49 -4.35
C TRP A 222 17.44 -21.29 -5.25
N MET A 223 18.59 -20.65 -5.07
CA MET A 223 19.02 -19.48 -5.83
C MET A 223 20.45 -19.65 -6.32
N TYR A 224 20.70 -19.29 -7.56
CA TYR A 224 22.03 -18.94 -8.04
C TYR A 224 22.21 -17.42 -7.98
N ASP A 225 23.35 -16.98 -7.49
CA ASP A 225 23.74 -15.58 -7.38
C ASP A 225 25.11 -15.36 -8.02
N SER A 226 25.19 -14.51 -9.02
CA SER A 226 26.47 -14.24 -9.70
C SER A 226 27.43 -13.41 -8.84
N ASN A 227 26.92 -12.69 -7.83
CA ASN A 227 27.70 -11.76 -7.01
C ASN A 227 27.11 -11.65 -5.59
N ALA A 228 27.25 -12.74 -4.83
CA ALA A 228 26.68 -12.90 -3.50
C ALA A 228 27.19 -11.84 -2.50
N ASN A 229 28.47 -11.48 -2.58
CA ASN A 229 29.12 -10.48 -1.74
C ASN A 229 28.95 -9.03 -2.23
N ALA A 230 28.32 -8.82 -3.40
CA ALA A 230 28.22 -7.51 -4.06
C ALA A 230 29.58 -6.82 -4.22
N GLY A 231 30.63 -7.61 -4.50
CA GLY A 231 31.98 -7.13 -4.72
C GLY A 231 32.17 -6.55 -6.12
N PRO A 232 33.17 -5.67 -6.32
CA PRO A 232 33.46 -5.10 -7.62
C PRO A 232 34.25 -6.07 -8.53
N ALA A 233 34.13 -5.87 -9.85
CA ALA A 233 34.81 -6.66 -10.88
C ALA A 233 36.21 -6.11 -11.27
N ILE A 234 36.90 -5.43 -10.35
CA ILE A 234 38.21 -4.81 -10.57
C ILE A 234 39.33 -5.51 -9.82
N ASP A 235 40.56 -5.39 -10.33
CA ASP A 235 41.73 -6.00 -9.69
C ASP A 235 42.37 -5.15 -8.60
N SER A 236 42.28 -3.82 -8.72
CA SER A 236 42.94 -2.88 -7.82
C SER A 236 42.13 -1.60 -7.64
N VAL A 237 42.20 -1.01 -6.47
CA VAL A 237 41.51 0.23 -6.11
C VAL A 237 42.48 1.25 -5.52
N LEU A 238 42.21 2.54 -5.72
CA LEU A 238 42.99 3.62 -5.11
C LEU A 238 42.41 3.97 -3.72
N LEU A 239 43.12 3.63 -2.66
CA LEU A 239 42.77 4.02 -1.28
C LEU A 239 43.82 4.97 -0.73
N PHE A 240 43.41 6.05 -0.09
CA PHE A 240 44.34 7.09 0.41
C PHE A 240 45.28 7.67 -0.66
N GLY A 241 44.94 7.53 -1.94
CA GLY A 241 45.79 7.94 -3.07
C GLY A 241 46.90 6.95 -3.42
N LEU A 242 46.87 5.73 -2.87
CA LEU A 242 47.80 4.63 -3.17
C LEU A 242 47.04 3.44 -3.79
N PRO A 243 47.63 2.72 -4.75
CA PRO A 243 47.00 1.54 -5.33
C PRO A 243 47.08 0.36 -4.37
N PHE A 244 45.97 -0.35 -4.20
CA PHE A 244 45.87 -1.60 -3.45
C PHE A 244 45.24 -2.67 -4.35
N ASP A 245 45.87 -3.84 -4.40
CA ASP A 245 45.30 -5.01 -5.06
C ASP A 245 44.20 -5.61 -4.18
N LEU A 246 43.07 -5.92 -4.79
CA LEU A 246 41.96 -6.61 -4.11
C LEU A 246 42.26 -8.11 -4.02
N SER A 247 42.04 -8.68 -2.84
CA SER A 247 42.02 -10.14 -2.68
C SER A 247 40.86 -10.75 -3.49
N SER A 248 40.92 -12.06 -3.74
CA SER A 248 39.80 -12.80 -4.35
C SER A 248 38.48 -12.60 -3.62
N ASP A 249 38.54 -12.47 -2.29
CA ASP A 249 37.37 -12.38 -1.41
C ASP A 249 36.73 -10.98 -1.40
N ALA A 250 37.49 -9.98 -1.85
CA ALA A 250 37.03 -8.61 -1.98
C ALA A 250 36.46 -8.30 -3.38
N LYS A 251 36.56 -9.24 -4.34
CA LYS A 251 36.02 -9.13 -5.70
C LYS A 251 34.66 -9.82 -5.79
N GLU A 252 33.96 -9.65 -6.91
CA GLU A 252 32.71 -10.39 -7.17
C GLU A 252 32.88 -11.91 -6.93
N GLN A 253 31.95 -12.50 -6.17
CA GLN A 253 31.93 -13.93 -5.92
C GLN A 253 30.54 -14.51 -6.17
N SER A 254 30.46 -15.48 -7.07
CA SER A 254 29.21 -16.21 -7.31
C SER A 254 29.02 -17.32 -6.29
N ASP A 255 27.79 -17.56 -5.88
CA ASP A 255 27.44 -18.67 -5.00
C ASP A 255 25.99 -19.12 -5.23
N ASN A 256 25.63 -20.27 -4.68
CA ASN A 256 24.27 -20.77 -4.61
C ASN A 256 23.76 -20.66 -3.18
N ALA A 257 22.46 -20.48 -3.03
CA ALA A 257 21.84 -20.37 -1.72
C ALA A 257 20.54 -21.17 -1.61
N LEU A 258 20.27 -21.67 -0.40
CA LEU A 258 18.96 -22.11 0.02
C LEU A 258 18.16 -20.91 0.54
N LEU A 259 16.92 -20.78 0.08
CA LEU A 259 15.98 -19.75 0.48
C LEU A 259 14.88 -20.34 1.35
N LEU A 260 14.56 -19.67 2.46
CA LEU A 260 13.38 -19.95 3.27
C LEU A 260 12.66 -18.64 3.59
N GLN A 261 11.38 -18.57 3.26
CA GLN A 261 10.51 -17.45 3.62
C GLN A 261 9.27 -17.98 4.34
N LEU A 262 8.86 -17.30 5.41
CA LEU A 262 7.62 -17.55 6.12
C LEU A 262 6.95 -16.22 6.44
N GLY A 263 5.63 -16.15 6.30
CA GLY A 263 4.84 -14.95 6.57
C GLY A 263 3.50 -15.31 7.22
N VAL A 264 3.10 -14.53 8.22
CA VAL A 264 1.81 -14.65 8.90
C VAL A 264 1.23 -13.26 9.05
N ASP A 265 0.03 -13.05 8.50
CA ASP A 265 -0.74 -11.82 8.66
C ASP A 265 -2.02 -12.14 9.41
N HIS A 266 -2.46 -11.24 10.29
CA HIS A 266 -3.70 -11.35 11.06
C HIS A 266 -4.39 -9.98 11.14
N ASN A 267 -5.66 -9.92 10.73
CA ASN A 267 -6.49 -8.73 10.69
C ASN A 267 -7.78 -8.96 11.49
N GLN A 268 -7.86 -8.35 12.66
CA GLN A 268 -9.03 -8.41 13.53
C GLN A 268 -9.86 -7.14 13.42
N GLY A 269 -11.11 -7.25 12.95
CA GLY A 269 -12.06 -6.13 13.06
C GLY A 269 -12.54 -5.98 14.50
N ILE A 270 -12.34 -4.82 15.12
CA ILE A 270 -12.79 -4.49 16.49
C ILE A 270 -14.20 -3.89 16.43
N SER A 271 -14.40 -2.91 15.55
CA SER A 271 -15.70 -2.34 15.18
C SER A 271 -15.83 -2.32 13.66
N ASP A 272 -16.88 -1.69 13.12
CA ASP A 272 -17.00 -1.53 11.68
C ASP A 272 -15.88 -0.61 11.14
N ASP A 273 -15.50 0.44 11.87
CA ASP A 273 -14.50 1.44 11.44
C ASP A 273 -13.08 1.18 11.97
N LEU A 274 -12.92 0.37 13.03
CA LEU A 274 -11.64 0.08 13.66
C LEU A 274 -11.26 -1.40 13.51
N GLY A 275 -10.07 -1.64 12.98
CA GLY A 275 -9.42 -2.94 12.96
C GLY A 275 -8.03 -2.90 13.62
N TRP A 276 -7.49 -4.08 13.87
CA TRP A 276 -6.13 -4.28 14.33
C TRP A 276 -5.42 -5.26 13.41
N GLN A 277 -4.29 -4.84 12.86
CA GLN A 277 -3.46 -5.65 11.96
C GLN A 277 -2.18 -6.07 12.68
N THR A 278 -1.75 -7.31 12.47
CA THR A 278 -0.50 -7.87 12.97
C THR A 278 0.13 -8.71 11.88
N GLY A 279 1.40 -8.49 11.59
CA GLY A 279 2.16 -9.25 10.60
C GLY A 279 3.50 -9.72 11.18
N PHE A 280 3.91 -10.93 10.83
CA PHE A 280 5.23 -11.48 11.11
C PHE A 280 5.79 -12.08 9.83
N SER A 281 7.08 -11.86 9.58
CA SER A 281 7.78 -12.51 8.48
C SER A 281 9.21 -12.90 8.87
N LEU A 282 9.67 -13.98 8.25
CA LEU A 282 11.01 -14.52 8.37
C LEU A 282 11.54 -14.74 6.96
N SER A 283 12.76 -14.28 6.68
CA SER A 283 13.48 -14.56 5.45
C SER A 283 14.89 -15.03 5.80
N ARG A 284 15.26 -16.22 5.35
CA ARG A 284 16.61 -16.78 5.46
C ARG A 284 17.20 -17.05 4.08
N THR A 285 18.43 -16.62 3.89
CA THR A 285 19.29 -16.97 2.75
C THR A 285 20.53 -17.64 3.34
N ASP A 286 20.80 -18.86 2.90
CA ASP A 286 21.87 -19.72 3.40
C ASP A 286 22.77 -20.08 2.22
N TYR A 287 23.97 -19.49 2.17
CA TYR A 287 24.91 -19.61 1.06
C TYR A 287 25.77 -20.88 1.21
N ASN A 288 26.09 -21.54 0.10
CA ASN A 288 26.81 -22.81 0.14
C ASN A 288 28.29 -22.64 0.49
N ASP A 289 28.97 -21.68 -0.14
CA ASP A 289 30.41 -21.49 -0.02
C ASP A 289 30.76 -20.24 0.83
N ILE A 290 29.94 -19.18 0.76
CA ILE A 290 30.18 -17.89 1.42
C ILE A 290 29.29 -17.74 2.67
N ASP A 291 29.52 -18.62 3.65
CA ASP A 291 28.71 -18.78 4.86
C ASP A 291 28.67 -17.51 5.76
N ASN A 292 29.69 -16.66 5.69
CA ASN A 292 29.74 -15.39 6.42
C ASN A 292 28.73 -14.35 5.92
N LEU A 293 28.06 -14.60 4.78
CA LEU A 293 26.96 -13.79 4.23
C LEU A 293 25.58 -14.39 4.45
N ASP A 294 25.48 -15.53 5.12
CA ASP A 294 24.21 -16.10 5.57
C ASP A 294 23.37 -15.04 6.25
N SER A 295 22.12 -14.86 5.81
CA SER A 295 21.27 -13.81 6.32
C SER A 295 19.97 -14.36 6.88
N LEU A 296 19.58 -13.84 8.04
CA LEU A 296 18.28 -14.08 8.65
C LEU A 296 17.65 -12.74 9.02
N VAL A 297 16.50 -12.45 8.41
CA VAL A 297 15.69 -11.27 8.68
C VAL A 297 14.39 -11.72 9.32
N LEU A 298 14.11 -11.21 10.53
CA LEU A 298 12.84 -11.34 11.22
C LEU A 298 12.18 -9.97 11.26
N SER A 299 10.96 -9.86 10.77
CA SER A 299 10.21 -8.61 10.74
C SER A 299 8.84 -8.80 11.38
N GLY A 300 8.46 -7.87 12.24
CA GLY A 300 7.16 -7.83 12.90
C GLY A 300 6.51 -6.47 12.72
N SER A 301 5.18 -6.46 12.56
CA SER A 301 4.38 -5.24 12.56
C SER A 301 3.07 -5.46 13.31
N THR A 302 2.60 -4.46 14.04
CA THR A 302 1.28 -4.53 14.67
C THR A 302 0.72 -3.14 14.95
N GLY A 303 -0.57 -2.94 14.75
CA GLY A 303 -1.22 -1.70 15.14
C GLY A 303 -2.63 -1.51 14.61
N PRO A 304 -3.27 -0.41 14.98
CA PRO A 304 -4.62 -0.08 14.56
C PRO A 304 -4.69 0.28 13.08
N SER A 305 -5.86 0.02 12.50
CA SER A 305 -6.30 0.45 11.18
C SER A 305 -7.69 1.05 11.30
N TRP A 306 -7.89 2.19 10.65
CA TRP A 306 -9.15 2.92 10.65
C TRP A 306 -9.69 3.02 9.24
N ARG A 307 -10.94 2.60 9.03
CA ARG A 307 -11.73 2.96 7.85
C ARG A 307 -12.35 4.32 8.11
N ILE A 308 -11.76 5.36 7.54
CA ILE A 308 -12.22 6.75 7.69
C ILE A 308 -13.45 6.97 6.82
N THR A 309 -13.43 6.42 5.61
CA THR A 309 -14.56 6.34 4.69
C THR A 309 -14.53 4.99 3.98
N ASP A 310 -15.54 4.65 3.19
CA ASP A 310 -15.57 3.39 2.43
C ASP A 310 -14.46 3.29 1.36
N THR A 311 -13.80 4.39 1.06
CA THR A 311 -12.68 4.46 0.11
C THR A 311 -11.33 4.78 0.78
N LEU A 312 -11.32 5.25 2.03
CA LEU A 312 -10.12 5.72 2.73
C LEU A 312 -9.83 4.90 3.97
N VAL A 313 -8.69 4.21 3.98
CA VAL A 313 -8.18 3.45 5.12
C VAL A 313 -6.84 4.02 5.55
N ALA A 314 -6.68 4.31 6.84
CA ALA A 314 -5.42 4.71 7.45
C ALA A 314 -4.96 3.65 8.45
N SER A 315 -3.66 3.49 8.64
CA SER A 315 -3.13 2.59 9.67
C SER A 315 -1.88 3.16 10.33
N LEU A 316 -1.62 2.74 11.57
CA LEU A 316 -0.47 3.17 12.34
C LEU A 316 0.22 1.97 13.01
N PRO A 317 0.87 1.08 12.24
CA PRO A 317 1.62 -0.03 12.79
C PRO A 317 2.90 0.42 13.48
N LEU A 318 3.16 -0.17 14.65
CA LEU A 318 4.49 -0.34 15.20
C LEU A 318 5.23 -1.39 14.36
N VAL A 319 6.49 -1.16 14.06
CA VAL A 319 7.33 -2.07 13.27
C VAL A 319 8.62 -2.39 14.00
N ALA A 320 9.11 -3.60 13.82
CA ALA A 320 10.41 -4.03 14.32
C ALA A 320 11.07 -4.98 13.31
N ASN A 321 12.39 -4.84 13.12
CA ASN A 321 13.17 -5.77 12.31
C ASN A 321 14.42 -6.20 13.08
N TRP A 322 14.76 -7.46 12.97
CA TRP A 322 15.97 -8.05 13.53
C TRP A 322 16.71 -8.75 12.40
N VAL A 323 17.97 -8.40 12.21
CA VAL A 323 18.81 -8.88 11.11
C VAL A 323 20.04 -9.53 11.69
N LYS A 324 20.31 -10.76 11.27
CA LYS A 324 21.56 -11.48 11.49
C LYS A 324 22.25 -11.70 10.14
N ILE A 325 23.57 -11.52 10.12
CA ILE A 325 24.45 -11.79 8.97
C ILE A 325 25.62 -12.64 9.49
N GLY A 326 25.95 -13.73 8.80
CA GLY A 326 26.97 -14.70 9.16
C GLY A 326 26.65 -15.51 10.42
N HIS A 327 27.62 -16.31 10.87
CA HIS A 327 27.45 -17.24 11.99
C HIS A 327 27.98 -16.72 13.34
N GLU A 328 28.96 -15.82 13.32
CA GLU A 328 29.70 -15.41 14.52
C GLU A 328 28.84 -14.61 15.51
N GLU A 329 28.05 -13.68 14.99
CA GLU A 329 27.27 -12.77 15.82
C GLU A 329 25.84 -13.27 16.03
N THR A 330 25.28 -12.94 17.20
CA THR A 330 23.87 -13.26 17.47
C THR A 330 22.95 -12.43 16.59
N TYR A 331 23.30 -11.17 16.33
CA TYR A 331 22.58 -10.27 15.41
C TYR A 331 23.54 -9.21 14.83
N TYR A 332 23.24 -8.72 13.63
CA TYR A 332 23.94 -7.63 12.97
C TYR A 332 23.31 -6.27 13.31
N SER A 333 21.99 -6.18 13.20
CA SER A 333 21.25 -4.96 13.55
C SER A 333 19.83 -5.27 14.01
N TYR A 334 19.26 -4.37 14.81
CA TYR A 334 17.83 -4.36 15.07
C TYR A 334 17.27 -2.96 14.83
N SER A 335 16.03 -2.88 14.38
CA SER A 335 15.32 -1.62 14.19
C SER A 335 13.92 -1.70 14.76
N TYR A 336 13.38 -0.55 15.17
CA TYR A 336 12.01 -0.41 15.65
C TYR A 336 11.49 0.99 15.35
N GLY A 337 10.19 1.11 15.14
CA GLY A 337 9.59 2.37 14.72
C GLY A 337 8.09 2.33 14.56
N VAL A 338 7.59 3.35 13.87
CA VAL A 338 6.20 3.45 13.40
C VAL A 338 6.19 3.54 11.89
N ALA A 339 5.19 2.96 11.25
CA ALA A 339 5.04 3.02 9.80
C ALA A 339 3.62 3.44 9.40
N PRO A 340 3.20 4.71 9.62
CA PRO A 340 1.90 5.20 9.19
C PRO A 340 1.64 4.91 7.70
N GLN A 341 0.42 4.49 7.38
CA GLN A 341 0.03 4.15 6.01
C GLN A 341 -1.35 4.73 5.68
N LEU A 342 -1.54 5.05 4.40
CA LEU A 342 -2.82 5.49 3.86
C LEU A 342 -3.12 4.71 2.58
N ARG A 343 -4.36 4.24 2.43
CA ARG A 343 -4.88 3.69 1.18
C ARG A 343 -6.16 4.40 0.82
N TYR A 344 -6.19 5.01 -0.36
CA TYR A 344 -7.33 5.73 -0.89
C TYR A 344 -7.76 5.15 -2.25
N ALA A 345 -8.94 4.53 -2.29
CA ALA A 345 -9.55 4.03 -3.51
C ALA A 345 -10.20 5.18 -4.30
N LEU A 346 -9.40 5.82 -5.16
CA LEU A 346 -9.84 6.90 -6.06
C LEU A 346 -10.96 6.46 -7.02
N SER A 347 -10.96 5.17 -7.41
CA SER A 347 -12.05 4.53 -8.14
C SER A 347 -12.05 3.02 -7.88
N LYS A 348 -12.99 2.29 -8.49
CA LYS A 348 -13.01 0.81 -8.46
C LYS A 348 -11.75 0.15 -9.05
N LYS A 349 -10.99 0.87 -9.88
CA LYS A 349 -9.79 0.36 -10.57
C LYS A 349 -8.49 1.05 -10.13
N LEU A 350 -8.57 2.22 -9.50
CA LEU A 350 -7.40 3.04 -9.16
C LEU A 350 -7.34 3.25 -7.65
N SER A 351 -6.22 2.90 -7.04
CA SER A 351 -5.94 3.22 -5.63
C SER A 351 -4.62 3.96 -5.49
N PHE A 352 -4.63 4.99 -4.66
CA PHE A 352 -3.44 5.65 -4.14
C PHE A 352 -3.04 5.02 -2.80
N ASN A 353 -1.76 4.71 -2.64
CA ASN A 353 -1.18 4.18 -1.41
C ASN A 353 -0.03 5.09 -0.97
N LEU A 354 0.01 5.44 0.31
CA LEU A 354 1.11 6.15 0.94
C LEU A 354 1.71 5.26 2.03
N GLY A 355 2.96 4.83 1.86
CA GLY A 355 3.74 4.20 2.93
C GLY A 355 4.69 5.20 3.56
N THR A 356 4.82 5.19 4.88
CA THR A 356 5.86 5.94 5.59
C THR A 356 6.56 5.03 6.58
N THR A 357 7.80 5.34 6.97
CA THR A 357 8.48 4.68 8.07
C THR A 357 9.35 5.66 8.83
N PHE A 358 9.23 5.64 10.15
CA PHE A 358 10.04 6.40 11.09
C PHE A 358 10.61 5.39 12.07
N SER A 359 11.91 5.10 11.99
CA SER A 359 12.50 4.02 12.79
C SER A 359 13.88 4.38 13.31
N LYS A 360 14.28 3.77 14.42
CA LYS A 360 15.66 3.77 14.89
C LYS A 360 16.26 2.42 14.58
N LYS A 361 17.49 2.40 14.05
CA LYS A 361 18.28 1.21 13.77
C LYS A 361 19.52 1.22 14.64
N LYS A 362 19.80 0.10 15.29
CA LYS A 362 20.98 -0.08 16.12
C LYS A 362 21.80 -1.24 15.60
N TYR A 363 23.11 -1.04 15.54
CA TYR A 363 24.06 -2.05 15.09
C TYR A 363 24.72 -2.72 16.28
N ASN A 364 24.86 -4.05 16.21
CA ASN A 364 25.62 -4.79 17.21
C ASN A 364 27.10 -4.44 17.08
N ASN A 365 27.80 -4.29 18.21
CA ASN A 365 29.24 -3.96 18.27
C ASN A 365 29.70 -2.72 17.47
N ASN A 366 28.76 -1.88 17.01
CA ASN A 366 29.05 -0.66 16.24
C ASN A 366 28.03 0.44 16.53
N SER A 367 27.93 0.84 17.80
CA SER A 367 26.96 1.84 18.26
C SER A 367 27.13 3.22 17.62
N LYS A 368 28.31 3.52 17.07
CA LYS A 368 28.56 4.76 16.33
C LYS A 368 27.76 4.84 15.04
N ARG A 369 27.36 3.70 14.46
CA ARG A 369 26.54 3.63 13.23
C ARG A 369 25.03 3.66 13.50
N ASN A 370 24.60 3.71 14.77
CA ASN A 370 23.18 3.77 15.08
C ASN A 370 22.52 4.94 14.35
N SER A 371 21.37 4.69 13.73
CA SER A 371 20.73 5.65 12.85
C SER A 371 19.23 5.81 13.09
N GLU A 372 18.73 6.99 12.75
CA GLU A 372 17.32 7.29 12.61
C GLU A 372 16.99 7.29 11.11
N ASN A 373 15.98 6.53 10.74
CA ASN A 373 15.62 6.27 9.35
C ASN A 373 14.21 6.77 9.09
N TYR A 374 14.08 7.57 8.04
CA TYR A 374 12.86 8.19 7.59
C TYR A 374 12.60 7.76 6.16
N SER A 375 11.40 7.30 5.82
CA SER A 375 11.03 7.02 4.44
C SER A 375 9.58 7.38 4.12
N LEU A 376 9.36 7.74 2.86
CA LEU A 376 8.09 8.10 2.26
C LEU A 376 7.98 7.38 0.92
N SER A 377 6.87 6.70 0.65
CA SER A 377 6.70 5.88 -0.54
C SER A 377 5.27 5.96 -1.09
N PRO A 378 4.90 7.05 -1.77
CA PRO A 378 3.62 7.13 -2.47
C PRO A 378 3.62 6.21 -3.70
N SER A 379 2.48 5.57 -3.96
CA SER A 379 2.31 4.75 -5.16
C SER A 379 0.87 4.71 -5.62
N PHE A 380 0.68 4.54 -6.93
CA PHE A 380 -0.61 4.27 -7.54
C PHE A 380 -0.66 2.82 -8.00
N VAL A 381 -1.80 2.16 -7.77
CA VAL A 381 -2.10 0.83 -8.30
C VAL A 381 -3.33 0.96 -9.19
N TYR A 382 -3.20 0.49 -10.43
CA TYR A 382 -4.27 0.47 -11.41
C TYR A 382 -4.57 -0.96 -11.87
N GLN A 383 -5.82 -1.39 -11.66
CA GLN A 383 -6.34 -2.69 -12.10
C GLN A 383 -6.96 -2.53 -13.50
N PHE A 384 -6.26 -2.99 -14.54
CA PHE A 384 -6.78 -2.91 -15.92
C PHE A 384 -7.93 -3.88 -16.13
N SER A 385 -7.76 -5.11 -15.67
CA SER A 385 -8.71 -6.23 -15.75
C SER A 385 -8.55 -7.14 -14.52
N PRO A 386 -9.44 -8.10 -14.22
CA PRO A 386 -9.22 -9.06 -13.15
C PRO A 386 -7.90 -9.85 -13.27
N ALA A 387 -7.37 -9.97 -14.49
CA ALA A 387 -6.12 -10.67 -14.78
C ALA A 387 -4.89 -9.76 -14.82
N SER A 388 -5.02 -8.42 -14.75
CA SER A 388 -3.87 -7.54 -14.95
C SER A 388 -3.91 -6.24 -14.17
N PHE A 389 -2.75 -5.86 -13.65
CA PHE A 389 -2.56 -4.65 -12.84
C PHE A 389 -1.18 -4.03 -13.07
N ALA A 390 -1.06 -2.74 -12.80
CA ALA A 390 0.22 -2.06 -12.66
C ALA A 390 0.31 -1.29 -11.34
N ARG A 391 1.53 -1.15 -10.83
CA ARG A 391 1.89 -0.23 -9.76
C ARG A 391 3.00 0.67 -10.24
N VAL A 392 2.90 1.96 -9.93
CA VAL A 392 4.00 2.92 -10.08
C VAL A 392 4.15 3.67 -8.77
N GLY A 393 5.36 3.78 -8.28
CA GLY A 393 5.67 4.42 -7.00
C GLY A 393 6.93 5.24 -7.04
N LEU A 394 7.02 6.16 -6.09
CA LEU A 394 8.23 6.88 -5.75
C LEU A 394 8.69 6.43 -4.38
N VAL A 395 9.97 6.61 -4.08
CA VAL A 395 10.54 6.45 -2.75
C VAL A 395 11.43 7.65 -2.46
N GLY A 396 11.32 8.18 -1.26
CA GLY A 396 12.25 9.14 -0.69
C GLY A 396 12.61 8.70 0.72
N GLY A 397 13.85 8.86 1.12
CA GLY A 397 14.30 8.47 2.45
C GLY A 397 15.55 9.20 2.89
N LYS A 398 15.79 9.14 4.20
CA LYS A 398 16.97 9.69 4.85
C LYS A 398 17.41 8.77 5.99
N GLU A 399 18.70 8.48 6.05
CA GLU A 399 19.35 7.82 7.19
C GLU A 399 20.24 8.85 7.89
N ASP A 400 19.92 9.14 9.15
CA ASP A 400 20.68 10.05 10.01
C ASP A 400 21.40 9.25 11.10
N SER A 401 22.74 9.19 11.06
CA SER A 401 23.54 8.37 11.99
C SER A 401 24.43 9.19 12.92
N GLY A 402 24.50 10.51 12.75
CA GLY A 402 25.50 11.37 13.38
C GLY A 402 26.93 11.18 12.84
N LEU A 403 27.12 10.26 11.90
CA LEU A 403 28.36 10.05 11.16
C LEU A 403 28.12 10.42 9.69
N ALA A 404 28.63 11.58 9.27
CA ALA A 404 28.37 12.11 7.93
C ALA A 404 28.61 11.10 6.79
N TYR A 405 29.63 10.25 6.88
CA TYR A 405 29.92 9.25 5.82
C TYR A 405 28.97 8.04 5.81
N CYS A 406 28.15 7.87 6.84
CA CYS A 406 27.07 6.87 6.90
C CYS A 406 25.69 7.50 6.69
N GLU A 407 25.57 8.81 6.86
CA GLU A 407 24.35 9.56 6.55
C GLU A 407 24.12 9.62 5.05
N ASN A 408 22.87 9.40 4.65
CA ASN A 408 22.49 9.43 3.25
C ASN A 408 21.07 9.95 3.04
N GLU A 409 20.85 10.50 1.85
CA GLU A 409 19.53 10.79 1.30
C GLU A 409 19.32 9.91 0.07
N LEU A 410 18.13 9.33 -0.02
CA LEU A 410 17.75 8.42 -1.11
C LEU A 410 16.49 8.92 -1.77
N TRP A 411 16.47 8.93 -3.11
CA TRP A 411 15.25 9.10 -3.88
C TRP A 411 15.21 8.09 -5.03
N GLY A 412 14.00 7.75 -5.47
CA GLY A 412 13.86 6.73 -6.48
C GLY A 412 12.43 6.51 -6.95
N GLY A 413 12.30 5.59 -7.89
CA GLY A 413 11.04 5.19 -8.48
C GLY A 413 10.98 3.68 -8.67
N ASN A 414 9.78 3.12 -8.61
CA ASN A 414 9.53 1.73 -8.94
C ASN A 414 8.29 1.59 -9.82
N ALA A 415 8.31 0.56 -10.66
CA ALA A 415 7.19 0.15 -11.47
C ALA A 415 7.06 -1.36 -11.42
N LEU A 416 5.82 -1.83 -11.40
CA LEU A 416 5.49 -3.25 -11.43
C LEU A 416 4.30 -3.46 -12.36
N TYR A 417 4.36 -4.48 -13.20
CA TYR A 417 3.26 -4.91 -14.04
C TYR A 417 3.01 -6.40 -13.88
N GLY A 418 1.79 -6.78 -13.51
CA GLY A 418 1.39 -8.18 -13.34
C GLY A 418 0.31 -8.58 -14.36
N TYR A 419 0.45 -9.78 -14.92
CA TYR A 419 -0.55 -10.40 -15.79
C TYR A 419 -0.72 -11.89 -15.45
N THR A 420 -1.96 -12.33 -15.28
CA THR A 420 -2.34 -13.71 -15.04
C THR A 420 -2.89 -14.35 -16.32
N PHE A 421 -2.15 -15.30 -16.86
CA PHE A 421 -2.51 -16.12 -18.01
C PHE A 421 -3.39 -17.29 -17.56
N GLY A 422 -4.69 -17.20 -17.85
CA GLY A 422 -5.66 -18.20 -17.43
C GLY A 422 -5.81 -18.24 -15.91
N ASP A 423 -5.79 -19.44 -15.34
CA ASP A 423 -5.96 -19.69 -13.91
C ASP A 423 -4.74 -20.36 -13.26
N ARG A 424 -3.59 -20.37 -13.96
CA ARG A 424 -2.39 -21.09 -13.51
C ARG A 424 -1.13 -20.27 -13.51
N LEU A 425 -0.90 -19.40 -14.49
CA LEU A 425 0.39 -18.74 -14.63
C LEU A 425 0.23 -17.24 -14.42
N GLN A 426 0.99 -16.67 -13.48
CA GLN A 426 1.12 -15.22 -13.31
C GLN A 426 2.55 -14.81 -13.64
N ALA A 427 2.70 -13.81 -14.50
CA ALA A 427 3.97 -13.15 -14.75
C ALA A 427 3.94 -11.75 -14.15
N THR A 428 5.01 -11.38 -13.44
CA THR A 428 5.20 -10.04 -12.87
C THR A 428 6.52 -9.48 -13.35
N LEU A 429 6.49 -8.29 -13.93
CA LEU A 429 7.67 -7.51 -14.28
C LEU A 429 7.90 -6.48 -13.19
N ASN A 430 9.13 -6.39 -12.69
CA ASN A 430 9.56 -5.41 -11.69
C ASN A 430 10.68 -4.53 -12.26
N PHE A 431 10.60 -3.23 -12.00
CA PHE A 431 11.62 -2.24 -12.30
C PHE A 431 11.78 -1.27 -11.13
N GLY A 432 13.01 -0.90 -10.80
CA GLY A 432 13.34 0.04 -9.75
C GLY A 432 14.59 0.83 -10.08
N TYR A 433 14.59 2.11 -9.69
CA TYR A 433 15.74 3.00 -9.74
C TYR A 433 15.86 3.70 -8.39
N THR A 434 17.07 3.75 -7.84
CA THR A 434 17.38 4.54 -6.64
C THR A 434 18.69 5.29 -6.83
N ASP A 435 18.70 6.53 -6.38
CA ASP A 435 19.83 7.43 -6.35
C ASP A 435 20.10 7.78 -4.88
N THR A 436 21.31 7.47 -4.39
CA THR A 436 21.68 7.57 -2.98
C THR A 436 22.93 8.43 -2.83
N GLU A 437 22.79 9.58 -2.20
CA GLU A 437 23.87 10.52 -1.94
C GLU A 437 24.27 10.46 -0.47
N TYR A 438 25.57 10.26 -0.20
CA TYR A 438 26.12 10.26 1.16
C TYR A 438 26.67 11.64 1.52
N GLU A 439 26.48 12.08 2.76
CA GLU A 439 26.81 13.45 3.18
C GLU A 439 28.32 13.66 3.39
N GLY A 440 29.01 12.61 3.84
CA GLY A 440 30.41 12.65 4.23
C GLY A 440 31.31 11.75 3.38
N ARG A 441 32.59 12.12 3.32
CA ARG A 441 33.62 11.26 2.74
C ARG A 441 34.04 10.17 3.73
N GLU A 442 34.27 8.99 3.20
CA GLU A 442 35.01 7.95 3.91
C GLU A 442 36.50 8.32 4.00
N ALA A 443 37.19 7.84 5.03
CA ALA A 443 38.60 8.21 5.27
C ALA A 443 39.53 7.88 4.10
N ALA A 444 39.23 6.80 3.37
CA ALA A 444 40.03 6.33 2.24
C ALA A 444 39.85 7.17 0.96
N TYR A 445 38.78 7.98 0.87
CA TYR A 445 38.37 8.65 -0.37
C TYR A 445 38.30 10.17 -0.20
N ARG A 446 38.36 10.89 -1.33
CA ARG A 446 38.37 12.37 -1.34
C ARG A 446 37.01 12.99 -1.61
N VAL A 447 36.07 12.19 -2.10
CA VAL A 447 34.70 12.60 -2.45
C VAL A 447 33.71 11.78 -1.62
N PRO A 448 32.53 12.32 -1.29
CA PRO A 448 31.44 11.54 -0.75
C PRO A 448 30.96 10.50 -1.78
N ARG A 449 30.43 9.39 -1.28
CA ARG A 449 29.89 8.32 -2.11
C ARG A 449 28.56 8.75 -2.73
N HIS A 450 28.34 8.38 -3.98
CA HIS A 450 27.10 8.57 -4.72
C HIS A 450 26.83 7.32 -5.54
N ASP A 451 25.68 6.68 -5.29
CA ASP A 451 25.30 5.44 -5.96
C ASP A 451 24.00 5.62 -6.73
N LYS A 452 23.95 4.97 -7.90
CA LYS A 452 22.76 4.79 -8.72
C LYS A 452 22.52 3.32 -8.93
N THR A 453 21.47 2.81 -8.32
CA THR A 453 21.08 1.40 -8.44
C THR A 453 19.89 1.26 -9.37
N ILE A 454 20.02 0.43 -10.40
CA ILE A 454 18.92 -0.03 -11.25
C ILE A 454 18.65 -1.50 -10.92
N ARG A 455 17.39 -1.86 -10.72
CA ARG A 455 16.94 -3.24 -10.51
C ARG A 455 15.81 -3.56 -11.45
N TYR A 456 15.87 -4.71 -12.11
CA TYR A 456 14.76 -5.20 -12.91
C TYR A 456 14.71 -6.71 -12.94
N GLY A 457 13.52 -7.24 -13.16
CA GLY A 457 13.32 -8.68 -13.13
C GLY A 457 11.97 -9.13 -13.64
N VAL A 458 11.83 -10.45 -13.62
CA VAL A 458 10.63 -11.20 -13.97
C VAL A 458 10.41 -12.25 -12.88
N ASP A 459 9.20 -12.28 -12.34
CA ASP A 459 8.69 -13.35 -11.49
C ASP A 459 7.58 -14.12 -12.23
N LEU A 460 7.75 -15.43 -12.36
CA LEU A 460 6.73 -16.34 -12.90
C LEU A 460 6.22 -17.25 -11.79
N ALA A 461 4.93 -17.16 -11.47
CA ALA A 461 4.27 -18.03 -10.50
C ALA A 461 3.32 -18.99 -11.22
N TYR A 462 3.57 -20.29 -11.12
CA TYR A 462 2.74 -21.36 -11.68
C TYR A 462 1.98 -22.08 -10.57
N HIS A 463 0.66 -21.96 -10.56
CA HIS A 463 -0.24 -22.55 -9.58
C HIS A 463 -0.53 -24.03 -9.88
N ILE A 464 -0.16 -24.88 -8.94
CA ILE A 464 -0.34 -26.33 -8.95
C ILE A 464 -1.62 -26.68 -8.18
N LYS A 465 -2.74 -26.73 -8.90
CA LYS A 465 -4.09 -26.95 -8.33
C LYS A 465 -4.20 -28.14 -7.37
N MET A 466 -3.57 -29.27 -7.71
CA MET A 466 -3.66 -30.51 -6.91
C MET A 466 -3.06 -30.34 -5.50
N LEU A 467 -2.04 -29.50 -5.36
CA LEU A 467 -1.33 -29.27 -4.12
C LEU A 467 -1.71 -27.95 -3.45
N ASN A 468 -2.57 -27.15 -4.10
CA ASN A 468 -2.89 -25.78 -3.70
C ASN A 468 -1.62 -24.97 -3.35
N SER A 469 -0.64 -24.99 -4.26
CA SER A 469 0.67 -24.38 -4.06
C SER A 469 1.17 -23.77 -5.37
N ASP A 470 2.20 -22.92 -5.30
CA ASP A 470 2.79 -22.26 -6.44
C ASP A 470 4.26 -22.67 -6.61
N LEU A 471 4.69 -22.86 -7.85
CA LEU A 471 6.10 -22.90 -8.22
C LEU A 471 6.49 -21.52 -8.76
N LEU A 472 7.50 -20.89 -8.16
CA LEU A 472 7.98 -19.57 -8.51
C LEU A 472 9.33 -19.67 -9.17
N LEU A 473 9.49 -19.00 -10.31
CA LEU A 473 10.77 -18.71 -10.93
C LEU A 473 10.99 -17.20 -10.91
N SER A 474 12.07 -16.75 -10.30
CA SER A 474 12.44 -15.33 -10.19
C SER A 474 13.78 -15.11 -10.86
N VAL A 475 13.84 -14.15 -11.78
CA VAL A 475 15.08 -13.71 -12.44
C VAL A 475 15.22 -12.22 -12.23
N ASN A 476 16.28 -11.80 -11.54
CA ASN A 476 16.53 -10.41 -11.19
C ASN A 476 17.95 -9.99 -11.55
N ARG A 477 18.10 -8.78 -12.07
CA ARG A 477 19.39 -8.12 -12.26
C ARG A 477 19.44 -6.82 -11.48
N THR A 478 20.56 -6.62 -10.79
CA THR A 478 20.92 -5.35 -10.13
C THR A 478 22.19 -4.82 -10.76
N VAL A 479 22.18 -3.54 -11.09
CA VAL A 479 23.35 -2.77 -11.55
C VAL A 479 23.51 -1.61 -10.58
N ASN A 480 24.67 -1.50 -9.93
CA ASN A 480 25.00 -0.40 -9.03
C ASN A 480 26.18 0.39 -9.59
N ASP A 481 25.90 1.55 -10.16
CA ASP A 481 26.90 2.50 -10.63
C ASP A 481 27.27 3.43 -9.47
N SER A 482 28.55 3.49 -9.10
CA SER A 482 29.05 4.30 -7.98
C SER A 482 30.21 5.18 -8.42
N ASN A 483 30.25 6.41 -7.93
CA ASN A 483 31.42 7.28 -8.13
C ASN A 483 32.69 6.77 -7.42
N LEU A 484 32.52 5.82 -6.49
CA LEU A 484 33.60 5.10 -5.83
C LEU A 484 33.63 3.66 -6.35
N VAL A 485 34.62 3.35 -7.19
CA VAL A 485 34.72 2.07 -7.93
C VAL A 485 34.64 0.83 -7.04
N MET A 486 35.04 0.92 -5.76
CA MET A 486 34.92 -0.18 -4.80
C MET A 486 33.48 -0.64 -4.55
N TYR A 487 32.49 0.22 -4.80
CA TYR A 487 31.07 -0.04 -4.60
C TYR A 487 30.32 -0.27 -5.91
N GLU A 488 31.01 -0.24 -7.05
CA GLU A 488 30.41 -0.56 -8.36
C GLU A 488 30.27 -2.07 -8.51
N TYR A 489 29.07 -2.56 -8.85
CA TYR A 489 28.86 -3.99 -9.08
C TYR A 489 27.62 -4.28 -9.94
N ASP A 490 27.67 -5.43 -10.61
CA ASP A 490 26.52 -6.07 -11.24
C ASP A 490 26.20 -7.39 -10.52
N ARG A 491 24.92 -7.76 -10.46
CA ARG A 491 24.45 -8.97 -9.80
C ARG A 491 23.24 -9.55 -10.52
N ASP A 492 23.36 -10.79 -10.99
CA ASP A 492 22.28 -11.58 -11.58
C ASP A 492 21.86 -12.68 -10.58
N GLN A 493 20.56 -12.76 -10.29
CA GLN A 493 19.98 -13.76 -9.39
C GLN A 493 18.90 -14.56 -10.10
N VAL A 494 18.98 -15.88 -10.02
CA VAL A 494 17.97 -16.81 -10.55
C VAL A 494 17.53 -17.73 -9.43
N ALA A 495 16.27 -17.65 -9.03
CA ALA A 495 15.72 -18.45 -7.94
C ALA A 495 14.52 -19.28 -8.39
N ILE A 496 14.43 -20.50 -7.89
CA ILE A 496 13.26 -21.36 -7.98
C ILE A 496 12.76 -21.70 -6.58
N SER A 497 11.49 -21.42 -6.31
CA SER A 497 10.90 -21.60 -4.99
C SER A 497 9.54 -22.30 -5.07
N TRP A 498 9.28 -23.21 -4.14
CA TRP A 498 7.95 -23.77 -3.92
C TRP A 498 7.27 -23.00 -2.79
N ARG A 499 6.08 -22.45 -3.04
CA ARG A 499 5.32 -21.62 -2.11
C ARG A 499 3.97 -22.22 -1.81
N ILE A 500 3.56 -22.15 -0.55
CA ILE A 500 2.22 -22.51 -0.07
C ILE A 500 1.59 -21.28 0.57
N SER A 501 0.27 -21.13 0.45
CA SER A 501 -0.50 -20.05 1.07
C SER A 501 -1.83 -20.60 1.60
N TYR A 502 -2.21 -20.23 2.83
CA TYR A 502 -3.36 -20.75 3.58
C TYR A 502 -4.19 -19.66 4.26
#